data_AF-X1U7I3-F1
#
_entry.id   AF-X1U7I3-F1
#
_cell.length_a   1.000
_cell.length_b   1.000
_cell.length_c   1.000
_cell.angle_alpha   90.00
_cell.angle_beta   90.00
_cell.angle_gamma   90.00
#
_symmetry.space_group_name_H-M   'P 1'
#
loop_
_entity.id
_entity.type
_entity.pdbx_description
1 polymer ?
#
loop_
_entity_poly.entity_id
_entity_poly.type
_entity_poly.pdbx_seq_one_letter_code
_entity_poly.pdbx_strand_id
1 'polypeptide(L)' 'MDYREYGGACLLGVNGNVIIAHGRSQSKAIKNAIGLAKQTVERGICQRIKEEKYEQVGLHR' A
#
# COMPACT_ATOMS: atom_id res chain seq x y z
N MET A 1 18.55 -8.71 1.75
CA MET A 1 17.29 -8.35 1.06
C MET A 1 17.52 -6.99 0.40
N ASP A 2 17.62 -6.94 -0.94
CA ASP A 2 17.96 -5.69 -1.63
C ASP A 2 16.71 -4.83 -1.89
N TYR A 3 16.50 -3.82 -1.04
CA TYR A 3 15.37 -2.89 -1.14
C TYR A 3 15.36 -2.08 -2.44
N ARG A 4 16.46 -2.09 -3.21
CA ARG A 4 16.54 -1.42 -4.53
C ARG A 4 15.64 -2.08 -5.58
N GLU A 5 15.21 -3.33 -5.36
CA GLU A 5 14.35 -4.08 -6.30
C GLU A 5 12.86 -3.92 -6.00
N TYR A 6 12.45 -3.62 -4.76
CA TYR A 6 11.03 -3.67 -4.35
C TYR A 6 10.21 -2.40 -4.64
N GLY A 7 10.87 -1.31 -5.03
CA GLY A 7 10.23 -0.10 -5.53
C GLY A 7 9.56 0.80 -4.48
N GLY A 8 9.05 0.26 -3.38
CA GLY A 8 8.50 1.04 -2.28
C GLY A 8 7.66 0.21 -1.32
N ALA A 9 6.97 0.89 -0.41
CA ALA A 9 6.06 0.26 0.55
C ALA A 9 4.73 1.02 0.64
N CYS A 10 3.64 0.30 0.90
CA CYS A 10 2.33 0.91 1.17
C CYS A 10 2.34 1.62 2.54
N LEU A 11 1.97 2.89 2.56
CA LEU A 11 1.64 3.61 3.81
C LEU A 11 0.17 3.36 4.14
N LEU A 12 -0.06 2.60 5.22
CA LEU A 12 -1.41 2.27 5.70
C LEU A 12 -1.89 3.29 6.74
N GLY A 13 -3.21 3.37 6.94
CA GLY A 13 -3.83 4.26 7.92
C GLY A 13 -4.15 5.68 7.40
N VAL A 14 -3.88 5.95 6.11
CA VAL A 14 -4.29 7.18 5.42
C VAL A 14 -5.54 6.94 4.57
N ASN A 15 -6.26 8.01 4.22
CA ASN A 15 -7.49 7.94 3.41
C ASN A 15 -7.17 7.80 1.91
N GLY A 16 -6.46 6.75 1.52
CA GLY A 16 -6.12 6.47 0.13
C GLY A 16 -4.89 5.57 -0.06
N ASN A 17 -4.59 5.23 -1.31
CA ASN A 17 -3.42 4.42 -1.66
C ASN A 17 -2.17 5.30 -1.73
N VAL A 18 -1.20 5.07 -0.85
CA VAL A 18 0.07 5.81 -0.84
C VAL A 18 1.24 4.83 -0.85
N ILE A 19 2.15 4.99 -1.82
CA ILE A 19 3.40 4.23 -1.91
C ILE A 19 4.57 5.15 -1.61
N ILE A 20 5.41 4.78 -0.64
CA ILE A 20 6.65 5.49 -0.29
C ILE A 20 7.82 4.78 -0.96
N ALA A 21 8.52 5.47 -1.85
CA ALA A 21 9.77 5.03 -2.45
C ALA A 21 10.98 5.68 -1.74
N HIS A 22 12.15 5.04 -1.80
CA HIS A 22 13.37 5.62 -1.24
C HIS A 22 13.89 6.78 -2.10
N GLY A 23 14.42 7.84 -1.48
CA GLY A 23 14.91 9.03 -2.22
C GLY A 23 16.07 8.77 -3.19
N ARG A 24 16.80 7.65 -3.01
CA ARG A 24 17.88 7.19 -3.90
C ARG A 24 17.42 6.12 -4.91
N SER A 25 16.12 5.94 -5.09
CA SER A 25 15.56 4.97 -6.03
C SER A 25 15.91 5.32 -7.48
N GLN A 26 16.39 4.32 -8.23
CA GLN A 26 16.61 4.42 -9.67
C GLN A 26 15.32 4.11 -10.45
N SER A 27 15.33 4.32 -11.77
CA SER A 27 14.17 4.14 -12.65
C SER A 27 13.46 2.79 -12.50
N LYS A 28 14.20 1.68 -12.34
CA LYS A 28 13.64 0.34 -12.09
C LYS A 28 12.82 0.28 -10.79
N ALA A 29 13.32 0.87 -9.72
CA ALA A 29 12.62 0.93 -8.44
C ALA A 29 11.34 1.76 -8.56
N ILE A 30 11.39 2.92 -9.23
CA ILE A 30 10.20 3.75 -9.44
C ILE A 30 9.14 3.02 -10.29
N LYS A 31 9.54 2.33 -11.36
CA LYS A 31 8.64 1.47 -12.14
C LYS A 31 7.94 0.43 -11.25
N ASN A 32 8.69 -0.21 -10.36
CA ASN A 32 8.13 -1.21 -9.45
C ASN A 32 7.20 -0.58 -8.41
N ALA A 33 7.48 0.65 -7.93
CA ALA A 33 6.60 1.41 -7.05
C ALA A 33 5.23 1.70 -7.70
N ILE A 34 5.24 2.08 -8.98
CA ILE A 34 4.02 2.30 -9.77
C ILE A 34 3.26 0.98 -9.96
N GLY A 35 3.98 -0.12 -10.23
CA GLY A 35 3.39 -1.45 -10.32
C GLY A 35 2.71 -1.88 -9.01
N LEU A 36 3.36 -1.62 -7.88
CA LEU A 36 2.79 -1.84 -6.55
C LEU A 36 1.53 -0.98 -6.35
N ALA A 37 1.57 0.32 -6.67
CA ALA A 37 0.42 1.21 -6.57
C ALA A 37 -0.79 0.69 -7.38
N LYS A 38 -0.54 0.23 -8.61
CA LYS A 38 -1.57 -0.40 -9.45
C LYS A 38 -2.18 -1.62 -8.75
N GLN A 39 -1.34 -2.53 -8.25
CA GLN A 39 -1.81 -3.73 -7.54
C GLN A 39 -2.59 -3.39 -6.27
N THR A 40 -2.19 -2.36 -5.52
CA THR A 40 -2.90 -1.89 -4.32
C THR A 40 -4.30 -1.42 -4.66
N VAL A 41 -4.46 -0.66 -5.75
CA VAL A 41 -5.76 -0.21 -6.27
C VAL A 41 -6.60 -1.42 -6.72
N GLU A 42 -6.07 -2.29 -7.58
CA GLU A 42 -6.79 -3.44 -8.12
C GLU A 42 -7.28 -4.41 -7.04
N ARG A 43 -6.50 -4.57 -5.96
CA ARG A 43 -6.87 -5.41 -4.82
C ARG A 43 -7.82 -4.73 -3.83
N GLY A 44 -8.07 -3.42 -3.98
CA GLY A 44 -8.92 -2.65 -3.08
C GLY A 44 -8.40 -2.63 -1.64
N ILE A 45 -7.08 -2.58 -1.43
CA ILE A 45 -6.49 -2.73 -0.09
C ILE A 45 -7.02 -1.69 0.91
N CYS A 46 -7.06 -0.41 0.52
CA CYS A 46 -7.62 0.63 1.39
C CYS A 46 -9.11 0.44 1.70
N GLN A 47 -9.88 -0.07 0.75
CA GLN A 47 -11.30 -0.38 0.94
C GLN A 47 -11.46 -1.51 1.97
N ARG A 48 -10.74 -2.62 1.79
CA ARG A 48 -10.78 -3.79 2.68
C ARG A 48 -10.39 -3.44 4.11
N ILE A 49 -9.29 -2.70 4.30
CA ILE A 49 -8.85 -2.26 5.64
C ILE A 49 -9.89 -1.34 6.30
N LYS A 50 -10.57 -0.50 5.50
CA LYS A 50 -11.64 0.37 5.99
C LYS A 50 -12.86 -0.45 6.42
N GLU A 51 -13.25 -1.46 5.64
CA GLU A 51 -14.40 -2.33 5.89
C GLU A 51 -14.19 -3.26 7.09
N GLU A 52 -12.99 -3.86 7.25
CA GLU A 52 -12.63 -4.70 8.41
C GLU A 52 -12.80 -3.97 9.75
N LYS A 53 -12.64 -2.64 9.78
CA LYS A 53 -12.87 -1.84 10.99
C LYS A 53 -14.33 -1.79 11.42
N TYR A 54 -15.29 -2.07 10.54
CA TYR A 54 -16.72 -2.02 10.88
C TYR A 54 -17.26 -3.34 11.43
N GLU A 55 -16.62 -4.49 11.13
CA GLU A 55 -17.05 -5.79 11.65
C GLU A 55 -16.58 -6.03 13.10
N GLN A 56 -15.40 -5.53 13.48
CA GLN A 56 -14.84 -5.73 14.83
C GLN A 56 -15.51 -4.87 15.91
N VAL A 57 -16.16 -3.76 15.54
CA VAL A 57 -16.83 -2.84 16.49
C VAL A 57 -18.26 -3.30 16.80
N GLY A 58 -18.81 -4.24 16.01
CA GLY A 58 -20.15 -4.80 16.20
C GLY A 58 -20.25 -5.96 17.19
N LEU A 59 -19.13 -6.52 17.66
CA LEU A 59 -19.10 -7.73 18.50
C LEU A 59 -18.91 -7.48 20.02
N HIS A 60 -19.03 -6.23 20.47
CA HIS A 60 -18.97 -5.87 21.91
C HIS A 60 -20.27 -5.23 22.43
N ARG A 61 -21.43 -5.67 21.92
CA ARG A 61 -22.71 -5.45 22.60
C ARG A 61 -23.29 -6.77 23.06
#